data_AF-R5YVE1-F1
#
_entry.id   AF-R5YVE1-F1
#
_cell.length_a   1.000
_cell.length_b   1.000
_cell.length_c   1.000
_cell.angle_alpha   90.00
_cell.angle_beta   90.00
_cell.angle_gamma   90.00
#
_symmetry.space_group_name_H-M   'P 1'
#
loop_
_entity.id
_entity.type
_entity.pdbx_description
1 polymer ?
#
loop_
_entity_poly.entity_id
_entity_poly.type
_entity_poly.pdbx_seq_one_letter_code
_entity_poly.pdbx_strand_id
1 'polypeptide(L)'
;MNKNTKRKTAFFCCVILAVAAFFGGNHYSVFAETITQDLVEIDDGFYERLEDYEISLTGIENTDTIRKIIKKEKPKTVELCSCTINDPNLFDGLTIENLRFNYASVKAKRLKMPAGLFELTFENCDAEENQNFRFLKGQNYSAITFRRMDIDNLKFMKGIGTIESLYFDNTSIGSLEGIDTVKKIYSLELSYTGLDDISPLDGNIDLKCLTLHETNVDDVSPLANTNISSLELLGSPIKSYEPLTRMDSLKELSASDNEMSYDPEVEAALISKLGSSPWKKDAAKIKEKVQTIAKEITDGSMTEREKIKAITLYIMDHLTYDYRINKDDDLIMKYNDHQLEYALEDKGICINYAKLAQALFTEAGIENYTQMSTTHIWNVIKLDGEYYSHDITLLDMDNDKEGSDAVCWNLYYLCKWDKNDFPESPIPSQLYNELREKEGFFEFTTDPDDDKFYDELTTVPVSRETTGVTAALETSSGSRANKAVICGFIAAAIVIVATVTVVVIKKKKQPTAEAENKSDIGEKSE
;
A
#
# COMPACT_ATOMS: atom_id res chain seq x y z
N MET A 1 -0.24 -28.67 -22.78
CA MET A 1 -1.15 -28.84 -21.61
C MET A 1 -2.55 -29.21 -22.09
N ASN A 2 -3.19 -30.20 -21.48
CA ASN A 2 -4.57 -30.58 -21.79
C ASN A 2 -5.54 -29.46 -21.35
N LYS A 3 -6.66 -29.23 -22.06
CA LYS A 3 -7.70 -28.22 -21.75
C LYS A 3 -8.13 -28.26 -20.27
N ASN A 4 -8.18 -29.44 -19.65
CA ASN A 4 -8.52 -29.59 -18.23
C ASN A 4 -7.46 -29.05 -17.24
N THR A 5 -6.20 -28.95 -17.65
CA THR A 5 -5.12 -28.37 -16.83
C THR A 5 -5.14 -26.84 -16.91
N LYS A 6 -5.45 -26.27 -18.07
CA LYS A 6 -5.70 -24.83 -18.22
C LYS A 6 -6.91 -24.36 -17.41
N ARG A 7 -8.03 -25.10 -17.48
CA ARG A 7 -9.27 -24.89 -16.71
C ARG A 7 -9.07 -24.77 -15.20
N LYS A 8 -8.25 -25.66 -14.62
CA LYS A 8 -7.98 -25.64 -13.16
C LYS A 8 -7.04 -24.51 -12.76
N THR A 9 -6.17 -24.05 -13.66
CA THR A 9 -5.21 -22.98 -13.38
C THR A 9 -5.90 -21.63 -13.43
N ALA A 10 -6.76 -21.39 -14.44
CA ALA A 10 -7.52 -20.15 -14.57
C ALA A 10 -8.49 -19.93 -13.40
N PHE A 11 -9.29 -20.95 -13.04
CA PHE A 11 -10.19 -20.88 -11.88
C PHE A 11 -9.46 -20.62 -10.56
N PHE A 12 -8.25 -21.19 -10.40
CA PHE A 12 -7.42 -20.96 -9.21
C PHE A 12 -6.84 -19.54 -9.19
N CYS A 13 -6.48 -18.97 -10.35
CA CYS A 13 -6.10 -17.56 -10.47
C CYS A 13 -7.26 -16.62 -10.14
N CYS A 14 -8.50 -16.91 -10.55
CA CYS A 14 -9.69 -16.12 -10.18
C CYS A 14 -9.91 -16.07 -8.67
N VAL A 15 -9.85 -17.24 -8.02
CA VAL A 15 -10.04 -17.32 -6.57
C VAL A 15 -8.89 -16.61 -5.84
N ILE A 16 -7.66 -16.73 -6.33
CA ILE A 16 -6.51 -16.01 -5.76
C ILE A 16 -6.62 -14.49 -5.98
N LEU A 17 -7.12 -14.03 -7.13
CA LEU A 17 -7.26 -12.60 -7.45
C LEU A 17 -8.45 -11.95 -6.71
N ALA A 18 -9.57 -12.64 -6.57
CA ALA A 18 -10.69 -12.21 -5.74
C ALA A 18 -10.29 -12.13 -4.25
N VAL A 19 -9.45 -13.08 -3.82
CA VAL A 19 -8.85 -13.07 -2.48
C VAL A 19 -7.81 -11.94 -2.34
N ALA A 20 -6.99 -11.66 -3.36
CA ALA A 20 -6.01 -10.56 -3.35
C ALA A 20 -6.66 -9.17 -3.36
N ALA A 21 -7.79 -8.99 -4.07
CA ALA A 21 -8.60 -7.77 -4.02
C ALA A 21 -9.25 -7.57 -2.65
N PHE A 22 -9.53 -8.65 -1.91
CA PHE A 22 -10.03 -8.61 -0.53
C PHE A 22 -8.97 -8.17 0.49
N PHE A 23 -7.68 -8.36 0.18
CA PHE A 23 -6.55 -8.05 1.07
C PHE A 23 -5.96 -6.64 0.87
N GLY A 24 -6.47 -5.84 -0.06
CA GLY A 24 -6.12 -4.43 -0.23
C GLY A 24 -7.09 -3.53 0.54
N GLY A 25 -6.89 -3.39 1.85
CA GLY A 25 -7.76 -2.59 2.71
C GLY A 25 -7.85 -1.12 2.30
N ASN A 26 -9.02 -0.73 1.76
CA ASN A 26 -9.80 0.44 2.19
C ASN A 26 -11.19 0.40 1.53
N HIS A 27 -12.21 0.27 2.38
CA HIS A 27 -13.66 0.36 2.15
C HIS A 27 -14.21 0.25 0.70
N TYR A 28 -14.41 -0.98 0.23
CA TYR A 28 -15.60 -1.34 -0.54
C TYR A 28 -16.32 -2.48 0.19
N SER A 29 -17.13 -2.13 1.19
CA SER A 29 -18.10 -3.05 1.76
C SER A 29 -19.28 -3.17 0.81
N VAL A 30 -19.25 -4.12 -0.13
CA VAL A 30 -20.36 -4.93 -0.69
C VAL A 30 -19.68 -5.98 -1.59
N PHE A 31 -20.25 -7.19 -1.70
CA PHE A 31 -19.83 -8.31 -2.58
C PHE A 31 -18.98 -9.43 -1.94
N ALA A 32 -19.41 -9.92 -0.78
CA ALA A 32 -19.14 -11.31 -0.38
C ALA A 32 -20.40 -12.20 -0.38
N GLU A 33 -21.51 -11.73 -0.98
CA GLU A 33 -22.72 -12.54 -1.13
C GLU A 33 -23.05 -12.75 -2.62
N THR A 34 -22.88 -14.00 -3.04
CA THR A 34 -23.42 -14.61 -4.27
C THR A 34 -22.61 -14.45 -5.55
N ILE A 35 -21.45 -15.14 -5.66
CA ILE A 35 -20.89 -15.52 -6.97
C ILE A 35 -21.80 -16.61 -7.57
N THR A 36 -22.93 -16.19 -8.14
CA THR A 36 -23.70 -16.99 -9.10
C THR A 36 -24.08 -16.15 -10.33
N GLN A 37 -23.37 -15.05 -10.61
CA GLN A 37 -23.57 -14.29 -11.82
C GLN A 37 -22.78 -14.92 -12.99
N ASP A 38 -23.30 -14.75 -14.20
CA ASP A 38 -23.00 -15.52 -15.40
C ASP A 38 -21.52 -15.44 -15.84
N LEU A 39 -20.66 -16.25 -15.22
CA LEU A 39 -19.27 -16.40 -15.64
C LEU A 39 -19.21 -17.12 -17.00
N VAL A 40 -18.73 -16.42 -18.03
CA VAL A 40 -18.59 -16.98 -19.38
C VAL A 40 -17.13 -17.28 -19.68
N GLU A 41 -16.78 -18.58 -19.70
CA GLU A 41 -15.48 -19.05 -20.15
C GLU A 41 -15.35 -18.90 -21.68
N ILE A 42 -14.25 -18.32 -22.14
CA ILE A 42 -13.90 -18.18 -23.55
C ILE A 42 -12.51 -18.80 -23.81
N ASP A 43 -12.14 -18.98 -25.08
CA ASP A 43 -10.88 -19.67 -25.44
C ASP A 43 -9.61 -19.01 -24.88
N ASP A 44 -9.69 -17.73 -24.53
CA ASP A 44 -8.57 -16.87 -24.14
C ASP A 44 -8.84 -16.10 -22.84
N GLY A 45 -9.67 -16.62 -21.93
CA GLY A 45 -9.97 -15.97 -20.64
C GLY A 45 -11.41 -16.20 -20.18
N PHE A 46 -11.94 -15.25 -19.42
CA PHE A 46 -13.34 -15.25 -18.98
C PHE A 46 -13.86 -13.82 -18.86
N TYR A 47 -15.17 -13.67 -18.86
CA TYR A 47 -15.81 -12.42 -18.45
C TYR A 47 -17.02 -12.69 -17.56
N GLU A 48 -17.31 -11.73 -16.71
CA GLU A 48 -18.46 -11.74 -15.80
C GLU A 48 -19.28 -10.47 -15.99
N ARG A 49 -20.58 -10.59 -15.74
CA ARG A 49 -21.50 -9.46 -15.69
C ARG A 49 -21.87 -9.21 -14.22
N LEU A 50 -21.36 -8.10 -13.68
CA LEU A 50 -21.52 -7.74 -12.26
C LEU A 50 -22.89 -7.07 -12.01
N GLU A 51 -23.29 -6.16 -12.92
CA GLU A 51 -24.58 -5.48 -12.91
C GLU A 51 -25.13 -5.31 -14.33
N ASP A 52 -26.31 -4.69 -14.47
CA ASP A 52 -27.00 -4.58 -15.76
C ASP A 52 -26.17 -3.89 -16.86
N TYR A 53 -25.14 -3.12 -16.50
CA TYR A 53 -24.31 -2.36 -17.44
C TYR A 53 -22.79 -2.47 -17.19
N GLU A 54 -22.35 -3.41 -16.37
CA GLU A 54 -20.93 -3.60 -16.02
C GLU A 54 -20.44 -4.98 -16.45
N ILE A 55 -19.29 -5.01 -17.13
CA ILE A 55 -18.58 -6.25 -17.41
C ILE A 55 -17.14 -6.16 -16.90
N SER A 56 -16.66 -7.26 -16.34
CA SER A 56 -15.24 -7.46 -16.02
C SER A 56 -14.68 -8.54 -16.94
N LEU A 57 -13.63 -8.21 -17.67
CA LEU A 57 -12.91 -9.10 -18.57
C LEU A 57 -11.57 -9.44 -17.96
N THR A 58 -11.27 -10.73 -17.83
CA THR A 58 -10.09 -11.15 -17.06
C THR A 58 -9.18 -12.10 -17.83
N GLY A 59 -7.88 -11.78 -17.82
CA GLY A 59 -6.82 -12.61 -18.38
C GLY A 59 -6.83 -12.71 -19.91
N ILE A 60 -7.51 -11.80 -20.61
CA ILE A 60 -7.62 -11.84 -22.08
C ILE A 60 -6.40 -11.18 -22.72
N GLU A 61 -5.65 -11.95 -23.50
CA GLU A 61 -4.46 -11.45 -24.21
C GLU A 61 -4.82 -10.90 -25.61
N ASN A 62 -5.83 -11.48 -26.25
CA ASN A 62 -6.26 -11.05 -27.57
C ASN A 62 -7.23 -9.86 -27.51
N THR A 63 -6.73 -8.69 -27.90
CA THR A 63 -7.50 -7.44 -27.93
C THR A 63 -8.74 -7.49 -28.85
N ASP A 64 -8.75 -8.29 -29.93
CA ASP A 64 -9.96 -8.47 -30.76
C ASP A 64 -11.08 -9.19 -30.02
N THR A 65 -10.72 -10.11 -29.11
CA THR A 65 -11.69 -10.82 -28.27
C THR A 65 -12.35 -9.85 -27.32
N ILE A 66 -11.56 -9.03 -26.62
CA ILE A 66 -12.05 -7.94 -25.75
C ILE A 66 -13.03 -7.05 -26.52
N ARG A 67 -12.61 -6.57 -27.69
CA ARG A 67 -13.44 -5.69 -28.53
C ARG A 67 -14.76 -6.33 -28.95
N LYS A 68 -14.76 -7.61 -29.34
CA LYS A 68 -15.98 -8.34 -29.73
C LYS A 68 -16.96 -8.45 -28.57
N ILE A 69 -16.46 -8.72 -27.37
CA ILE A 69 -17.30 -8.82 -26.17
C ILE A 69 -17.92 -7.46 -25.85
N ILE A 70 -17.12 -6.39 -25.77
CA ILE A 70 -17.65 -5.04 -25.50
C ILE A 70 -18.69 -4.63 -26.56
N LYS A 71 -18.47 -4.92 -27.85
CA LYS A 71 -19.45 -4.64 -28.91
C LYS A 71 -20.75 -5.41 -28.76
N LYS A 72 -20.68 -6.65 -28.29
CA LYS A 72 -21.84 -7.53 -28.11
C LYS A 72 -22.66 -7.10 -26.88
N GLU A 73 -21.99 -6.90 -25.76
CA GLU A 73 -22.63 -6.64 -24.46
C GLU A 73 -23.03 -5.16 -24.29
N LYS A 74 -22.33 -4.23 -24.96
CA LYS A 74 -22.56 -2.76 -24.90
C LYS A 74 -22.67 -2.23 -23.45
N PRO A 75 -21.67 -2.51 -22.60
CA PRO A 75 -21.67 -2.06 -21.23
C PRO A 75 -21.44 -0.54 -21.13
N LYS A 76 -21.85 0.04 -20.00
CA LYS A 76 -21.44 1.40 -19.60
C LYS A 76 -20.08 1.36 -18.89
N THR A 77 -19.85 0.34 -18.07
CA THR A 77 -18.60 0.14 -17.31
C THR A 77 -17.86 -1.08 -17.83
N VAL A 78 -16.57 -0.90 -18.12
CA VAL A 78 -15.67 -1.99 -18.53
C VAL A 78 -14.49 -2.05 -17.58
N GLU A 79 -14.30 -3.20 -16.94
CA GLU A 79 -13.05 -3.52 -16.25
C GLU A 79 -12.22 -4.50 -17.08
N LEU A 80 -10.94 -4.20 -17.22
CA LEU A 80 -9.93 -5.03 -17.86
C LEU A 80 -8.94 -5.51 -16.79
N CYS A 81 -9.21 -6.68 -16.22
CA CYS A 81 -8.39 -7.26 -15.17
C CYS A 81 -7.34 -8.21 -15.76
N SER A 82 -6.05 -8.01 -15.47
CA SER A 82 -4.96 -8.87 -15.98
C SER A 82 -4.98 -9.10 -17.51
N CYS A 83 -5.57 -8.16 -18.27
CA CYS A 83 -5.67 -8.26 -19.72
C CYS A 83 -4.43 -7.66 -20.39
N THR A 84 -4.14 -8.09 -21.62
CA THR A 84 -3.11 -7.46 -22.45
C THR A 84 -3.74 -6.60 -23.54
N ILE A 85 -3.36 -5.33 -23.59
CA ILE A 85 -3.88 -4.35 -24.56
C ILE A 85 -2.76 -4.03 -25.55
N ASN A 86 -2.85 -4.63 -26.73
CA ASN A 86 -1.85 -4.49 -27.80
C ASN A 86 -2.32 -3.61 -28.97
N ASP A 87 -3.64 -3.42 -29.14
CA ASP A 87 -4.21 -2.56 -30.18
C ASP A 87 -4.54 -1.16 -29.63
N PRO A 88 -3.91 -0.08 -30.14
CA PRO A 88 -4.21 1.28 -29.71
C PRO A 88 -5.63 1.75 -30.07
N ASN A 89 -6.34 1.04 -30.94
CA ASN A 89 -7.69 1.36 -31.41
C ASN A 89 -8.76 0.41 -30.85
N LEU A 90 -8.45 -0.33 -29.77
CA LEU A 90 -9.38 -1.25 -29.10
C LEU A 90 -10.79 -0.65 -28.93
N PHE A 91 -10.84 0.59 -28.46
CA PHE A 91 -12.08 1.28 -28.10
C PHE A 91 -12.71 2.11 -29.24
N ASP A 92 -12.15 2.08 -30.46
CA ASP A 92 -12.67 2.87 -31.58
C ASP A 92 -14.13 2.50 -31.90
N GLY A 93 -15.00 3.50 -31.85
CA GLY A 93 -16.44 3.36 -32.12
C GLY A 93 -17.23 2.67 -31.02
N LEU A 94 -16.66 2.52 -29.82
CA LEU A 94 -17.37 2.01 -28.64
C LEU A 94 -17.83 3.18 -27.77
N THR A 95 -18.96 2.99 -27.09
CA THR A 95 -19.46 3.91 -26.06
C THR A 95 -19.24 3.24 -24.71
N ILE A 96 -18.36 3.80 -23.90
CA ILE A 96 -18.01 3.34 -22.56
C ILE A 96 -17.97 4.60 -21.69
N GLU A 97 -18.70 4.59 -20.58
CA GLU A 97 -18.76 5.70 -19.62
C GLU A 97 -17.66 5.56 -18.56
N ASN A 98 -17.37 4.34 -18.09
CA ASN A 98 -16.37 4.09 -17.07
C ASN A 98 -15.41 2.98 -17.52
N LEU A 99 -14.10 3.21 -17.43
CA LEU A 99 -13.09 2.27 -17.88
C LEU A 99 -12.05 2.05 -16.77
N ARG A 100 -11.85 0.80 -16.39
CA ARG A 100 -10.89 0.41 -15.35
C ARG A 100 -9.86 -0.56 -15.92
N PHE A 101 -8.59 -0.22 -15.73
CA PHE A 101 -7.47 -1.11 -15.99
C PHE A 101 -6.95 -1.59 -14.64
N ASN A 102 -6.94 -2.91 -14.42
CA ASN A 102 -6.56 -3.50 -13.14
C ASN A 102 -5.54 -4.62 -13.39
N TYR A 103 -4.31 -4.49 -12.92
CA TYR A 103 -3.20 -5.42 -13.25
C TYR A 103 -3.01 -5.61 -14.78
N ALA A 104 -3.46 -4.67 -15.60
CA ALA A 104 -3.44 -4.80 -17.04
C ALA A 104 -2.07 -4.43 -17.61
N SER A 105 -1.67 -5.09 -18.71
CA SER A 105 -0.46 -4.72 -19.46
C SER A 105 -0.85 -3.98 -20.74
N VAL A 106 -0.65 -2.66 -20.73
CA VAL A 106 -0.99 -1.71 -21.79
C VAL A 106 0.22 -1.50 -22.70
N LYS A 107 0.50 -2.49 -23.54
CA LYS A 107 1.62 -2.49 -24.49
C LYS A 107 1.35 -1.64 -25.74
N ALA A 108 0.09 -1.31 -26.00
CA ALA A 108 -0.32 -0.51 -27.15
C ALA A 108 0.28 0.91 -27.07
N LYS A 109 1.18 1.24 -28.00
CA LYS A 109 1.71 2.61 -28.11
C LYS A 109 0.63 3.58 -28.57
N ARG A 110 0.47 4.70 -27.88
CA ARG A 110 -0.53 5.74 -28.21
C ARG A 110 -1.95 5.19 -28.17
N LEU A 111 -2.28 4.50 -27.07
CA LEU A 111 -3.64 4.04 -26.82
C LEU A 111 -4.64 5.19 -27.00
N LYS A 112 -5.79 4.92 -27.62
CA LYS A 112 -6.89 5.88 -27.74
C LYS A 112 -8.01 5.50 -26.79
N MET A 113 -8.55 6.50 -26.11
CA MET A 113 -9.72 6.32 -25.25
C MET A 113 -11.02 6.59 -26.02
N PRO A 114 -12.13 5.91 -25.65
CA PRO A 114 -13.44 6.19 -26.22
C PRO A 114 -13.88 7.62 -25.88
N ALA A 115 -14.60 8.26 -26.80
CA ALA A 115 -15.13 9.60 -26.56
C ALA A 115 -16.27 9.56 -25.53
N GLY A 116 -16.32 10.58 -24.67
CA GLY A 116 -17.36 10.68 -23.63
C GLY A 116 -17.11 9.81 -22.41
N LEU A 117 -15.87 9.33 -22.22
CA LEU A 117 -15.46 8.64 -21.01
C LEU A 117 -15.60 9.58 -19.81
N PHE A 118 -16.37 9.15 -18.81
CA PHE A 118 -16.70 9.90 -17.61
C PHE A 118 -15.71 9.61 -16.48
N GLU A 119 -15.36 8.32 -16.28
CA GLU A 119 -14.39 7.89 -15.28
C GLU A 119 -13.33 6.96 -15.87
N LEU A 120 -12.10 7.10 -15.37
CA LEU A 120 -10.96 6.30 -15.79
C LEU A 120 -10.09 5.91 -14.59
N THR A 121 -9.83 4.61 -14.45
CA THR A 121 -8.98 4.07 -13.38
C THR A 121 -7.82 3.26 -13.97
N PHE A 122 -6.62 3.49 -13.45
CA PHE A 122 -5.46 2.62 -13.58
C PHE A 122 -5.05 2.12 -12.21
N GLU A 123 -5.05 0.82 -12.01
CA GLU A 123 -4.59 0.17 -10.79
C GLU A 123 -3.53 -0.87 -11.11
N ASN A 124 -2.33 -0.68 -10.57
CA ASN A 124 -1.19 -1.59 -10.70
C ASN A 124 -0.94 -2.03 -12.17
N CYS A 125 -0.99 -1.08 -13.09
CA CYS A 125 -0.89 -1.35 -14.52
C CYS A 125 0.52 -1.12 -15.05
N ASP A 126 0.97 -2.01 -15.92
CA ASP A 126 2.13 -1.77 -16.77
C ASP A 126 1.68 -0.94 -17.98
N ALA A 127 2.01 0.35 -17.99
CA ALA A 127 1.67 1.28 -19.06
C ALA A 127 2.90 2.10 -19.54
N GLU A 128 4.09 1.49 -19.56
CA GLU A 128 5.36 2.15 -19.94
C GLU A 128 5.25 2.96 -21.24
N GLU A 129 4.59 2.39 -22.25
CA GLU A 129 4.43 3.00 -23.57
C GLU A 129 3.47 4.21 -23.60
N ASN A 130 2.81 4.49 -22.46
CA ASN A 130 1.82 5.56 -22.30
C ASN A 130 1.99 6.37 -21.01
N GLN A 131 3.18 6.40 -20.38
CA GLN A 131 3.46 7.12 -19.13
C GLN A 131 3.14 8.63 -19.17
N ASN A 132 3.09 9.24 -20.36
CA ASN A 132 2.72 10.65 -20.53
C ASN A 132 1.20 10.89 -20.66
N PHE A 133 0.39 9.84 -20.55
CA PHE A 133 -1.08 9.84 -20.56
C PHE A 133 -1.70 10.76 -21.62
N ARG A 134 -1.09 10.84 -22.82
CA ARG A 134 -1.50 11.80 -23.87
C ARG A 134 -2.93 11.59 -24.36
N PHE A 135 -3.49 10.42 -24.12
CA PHE A 135 -4.86 10.07 -24.47
C PHE A 135 -5.92 10.79 -23.62
N LEU A 136 -5.53 11.40 -22.50
CA LEU A 136 -6.42 12.23 -21.68
C LEU A 136 -6.72 13.60 -22.31
N LYS A 137 -5.90 14.04 -23.26
CA LYS A 137 -5.98 15.39 -23.82
C LYS A 137 -7.28 15.62 -24.59
N GLY A 138 -7.90 16.78 -24.34
CA GLY A 138 -9.12 17.23 -25.03
C GLY A 138 -10.40 16.55 -24.55
N GLN A 139 -10.36 15.76 -23.48
CA GLN A 139 -11.52 15.10 -22.89
C GLN A 139 -11.88 15.71 -21.54
N ASN A 140 -13.13 15.53 -21.13
CA ASN A 140 -13.62 15.94 -19.81
C ASN A 140 -13.88 14.68 -19.00
N TYR A 141 -13.45 14.67 -17.75
CA TYR A 141 -13.63 13.57 -16.82
C TYR A 141 -14.34 14.07 -15.57
N SER A 142 -15.16 13.22 -14.97
CA SER A 142 -15.60 13.40 -13.59
C SER A 142 -14.48 12.98 -12.66
N ALA A 143 -13.98 11.76 -12.83
CA ALA A 143 -12.89 11.25 -12.00
C ALA A 143 -11.79 10.57 -12.83
N ILE A 144 -10.55 10.76 -12.40
CA ILE A 144 -9.42 9.95 -12.83
C ILE A 144 -8.72 9.41 -11.59
N THR A 145 -8.44 8.11 -11.59
CA THR A 145 -7.77 7.42 -10.48
C THR A 145 -6.52 6.71 -10.97
N PHE A 146 -5.41 6.93 -10.28
CA PHE A 146 -4.16 6.19 -10.42
C PHE A 146 -3.80 5.56 -9.08
N ARG A 147 -3.72 4.23 -9.05
CA ARG A 147 -3.34 3.47 -7.87
C ARG A 147 -2.16 2.58 -8.16
N ARG A 148 -1.12 2.63 -7.33
CA ARG A 148 0.06 1.77 -7.50
C ARG A 148 0.68 1.93 -8.89
N MET A 149 0.87 3.17 -9.30
CA MET A 149 1.45 3.56 -10.57
C MET A 149 2.70 4.39 -10.30
N ASP A 150 3.74 4.21 -11.11
CA ASP A 150 4.93 5.06 -11.07
C ASP A 150 4.66 6.36 -11.84
N ILE A 151 4.21 7.37 -11.08
CA ILE A 151 3.86 8.71 -11.54
C ILE A 151 4.47 9.68 -10.53
N ASP A 152 5.45 10.46 -10.94
CA ASP A 152 6.25 11.34 -10.08
C ASP A 152 5.71 12.78 -9.98
N ASN A 153 4.99 13.25 -11.01
CA ASN A 153 4.44 14.59 -11.11
C ASN A 153 3.19 14.68 -12.00
N LEU A 154 2.59 15.87 -12.07
CA LEU A 154 1.33 16.14 -12.76
C LEU A 154 1.49 16.82 -14.14
N LYS A 155 2.70 16.85 -14.72
CA LYS A 155 2.97 17.54 -16.00
C LYS A 155 2.09 17.03 -17.15
N PHE A 156 1.68 15.76 -17.10
CA PHE A 156 0.85 15.14 -18.12
C PHE A 156 -0.57 15.72 -18.19
N MET A 157 -1.02 16.40 -17.13
CA MET A 157 -2.37 16.98 -17.01
C MET A 157 -2.63 18.12 -18.02
N LYS A 158 -1.56 18.69 -18.58
CA LYS A 158 -1.65 19.78 -19.55
C LYS A 158 -2.46 19.40 -20.79
N GLY A 159 -3.58 20.10 -20.97
CA GLY A 159 -4.46 19.98 -22.14
C GLY A 159 -5.59 18.97 -21.97
N ILE A 160 -5.80 18.44 -20.77
CA ILE A 160 -7.08 17.82 -20.40
C ILE A 160 -8.14 18.93 -20.33
N GLY A 161 -9.40 18.61 -20.65
CA GLY A 161 -10.51 19.56 -20.65
C GLY A 161 -10.87 20.04 -19.25
N THR A 162 -11.75 19.29 -18.57
CA THR A 162 -12.09 19.47 -17.15
C THR A 162 -11.94 18.15 -16.41
N ILE A 163 -11.54 18.21 -15.14
CA ILE A 163 -11.50 17.05 -14.23
C ILE A 163 -12.05 17.51 -12.88
N GLU A 164 -13.10 16.86 -12.39
CA GLU A 164 -13.72 17.24 -11.11
C GLU A 164 -13.00 16.61 -9.91
N SER A 165 -12.59 15.36 -10.04
CA SER A 165 -11.92 14.58 -9.00
C SER A 165 -10.67 13.87 -9.52
N LEU A 166 -9.60 13.93 -8.75
CA LEU A 166 -8.33 13.31 -9.10
C LEU A 166 -7.79 12.54 -7.90
N TYR A 167 -7.54 11.25 -8.10
CA TYR A 167 -7.16 10.34 -7.03
C TYR A 167 -5.81 9.70 -7.37
N PHE A 168 -4.82 9.95 -6.53
CA PHE A 168 -3.54 9.27 -6.53
C PHE A 168 -3.37 8.58 -5.19
N ASP A 169 -3.23 7.27 -5.22
CA ASP A 169 -3.03 6.47 -4.03
C ASP A 169 -1.89 5.49 -4.28
N ASN A 170 -0.89 5.52 -3.39
CA ASN A 170 0.30 4.69 -3.49
C ASN A 170 1.03 4.91 -4.82
N THR A 171 1.36 6.16 -5.11
CA THR A 171 2.12 6.57 -6.32
C THR A 171 3.39 7.28 -5.91
N SER A 172 4.34 7.42 -6.84
CA SER A 172 5.62 8.08 -6.59
C SER A 172 5.56 9.61 -6.60
N ILE A 173 4.37 10.23 -6.59
CA ILE A 173 4.20 11.69 -6.67
C ILE A 173 4.96 12.37 -5.55
N GLY A 174 5.93 13.23 -5.88
CA GLY A 174 6.54 14.15 -4.92
C GLY A 174 6.44 15.61 -5.33
N SER A 175 5.81 15.92 -6.47
CA SER A 175 5.57 17.31 -6.88
C SER A 175 4.19 17.51 -7.49
N LEU A 176 3.55 18.61 -7.12
CA LEU A 176 2.31 19.09 -7.77
C LEU A 176 2.57 19.92 -9.03
N GLU A 177 3.78 19.91 -9.59
CA GLU A 177 4.06 20.63 -10.85
C GLU A 177 3.09 20.20 -11.95
N GLY A 178 2.35 21.17 -12.52
CA GLY A 178 1.33 20.97 -13.55
C GLY A 178 -0.12 21.00 -13.03
N ILE A 179 -0.34 21.03 -11.71
CA ILE A 179 -1.69 21.17 -11.12
C ILE A 179 -2.39 22.46 -11.57
N ASP A 180 -1.62 23.54 -11.79
CA ASP A 180 -2.08 24.84 -12.29
C ASP A 180 -2.71 24.78 -13.68
N THR A 181 -2.40 23.73 -14.44
CA THR A 181 -2.96 23.52 -15.78
C THR A 181 -4.36 22.92 -15.77
N VAL A 182 -4.80 22.38 -14.64
CA VAL A 182 -6.10 21.72 -14.50
C VAL A 182 -7.17 22.75 -14.16
N LYS A 183 -8.26 22.74 -14.94
CA LYS A 183 -9.39 23.64 -14.71
C LYS A 183 -10.40 22.93 -13.81
N LYS A 184 -10.64 23.50 -12.61
CA LYS A 184 -11.71 23.13 -11.67
C LYS A 184 -11.59 21.73 -11.05
N ILE A 185 -10.59 21.51 -10.21
CA ILE A 185 -10.53 20.34 -9.35
C ILE A 185 -11.32 20.63 -8.07
N TYR A 186 -12.31 19.80 -7.76
CA TYR A 186 -13.09 19.88 -6.52
C TYR A 186 -12.61 18.89 -5.45
N SER A 187 -12.09 17.73 -5.88
CA SER A 187 -11.57 16.69 -4.98
C SER A 187 -10.18 16.25 -5.41
N LEU A 188 -9.23 16.22 -4.47
CA LEU A 188 -7.87 15.76 -4.70
C LEU A 188 -7.45 14.79 -3.59
N GLU A 189 -7.06 13.59 -3.96
CA GLU A 189 -6.47 12.61 -3.04
C GLU A 189 -5.04 12.30 -3.49
N LEU A 190 -4.11 12.36 -2.55
CA LEU A 190 -2.67 12.16 -2.75
C LEU A 190 -2.10 11.28 -1.62
N SER A 191 -2.93 10.38 -1.09
CA SER A 191 -2.57 9.49 0.01
C SER A 191 -1.40 8.57 -0.36
N TYR A 192 -0.51 8.30 0.59
CA TYR A 192 0.62 7.40 0.39
C TYR A 192 1.49 7.82 -0.81
N THR A 193 1.78 9.12 -0.90
CA THR A 193 2.67 9.70 -1.91
C THR A 193 3.89 10.35 -1.25
N GLY A 194 4.93 10.60 -2.03
CA GLY A 194 6.15 11.25 -1.56
C GLY A 194 6.03 12.77 -1.38
N LEU A 195 4.84 13.34 -1.50
CA LEU A 195 4.61 14.77 -1.53
C LEU A 195 5.01 15.45 -0.20
N ASP A 196 5.79 16.52 -0.29
CA ASP A 196 6.21 17.37 0.83
C ASP A 196 5.79 18.84 0.68
N ASP A 197 5.79 19.37 -0.55
CA ASP A 197 5.41 20.75 -0.86
C ASP A 197 4.01 20.86 -1.49
N ILE A 198 3.09 21.48 -0.74
CA ILE A 198 1.73 21.82 -1.20
C ILE A 198 1.55 23.31 -1.52
N SER A 199 2.63 24.09 -1.59
CA SER A 199 2.57 25.50 -2.00
C SER A 199 1.85 25.74 -3.34
N PRO A 200 1.85 24.82 -4.33
CA PRO A 200 1.05 25.00 -5.55
C PRO A 200 -0.47 25.03 -5.34
N LEU A 201 -0.97 24.65 -4.16
CA LEU A 201 -2.39 24.72 -3.80
C LEU A 201 -2.81 26.07 -3.21
N ASP A 202 -1.87 26.98 -2.91
CA ASP A 202 -2.20 28.29 -2.34
C ASP A 202 -3.17 29.08 -3.25
N GLY A 203 -4.21 29.62 -2.63
CA GLY A 203 -5.27 30.34 -3.31
C GLY A 203 -6.17 29.49 -4.23
N ASN A 204 -6.09 28.16 -4.20
CA ASN A 204 -7.02 27.31 -4.94
C ASN A 204 -8.43 27.40 -4.34
N ILE A 205 -9.32 28.14 -5.02
CA ILE A 205 -10.69 28.39 -4.57
C ILE A 205 -11.70 27.33 -5.00
N ASP A 206 -11.35 26.49 -5.97
CA ASP A 206 -12.23 25.47 -6.52
C ASP A 206 -12.21 24.20 -5.66
N LEU A 207 -11.03 23.82 -5.11
CA LEU A 207 -10.83 22.62 -4.30
C LEU A 207 -11.68 22.65 -3.01
N LYS A 208 -12.42 21.56 -2.76
CA LYS A 208 -13.33 21.38 -1.62
C LYS A 208 -12.95 20.22 -0.71
N CYS A 209 -12.39 19.16 -1.29
CA CYS A 209 -11.96 17.97 -0.56
C CYS A 209 -10.49 17.71 -0.86
N LEU A 210 -9.68 17.56 0.19
CA LEU A 210 -8.27 17.24 0.08
C LEU A 210 -7.90 16.14 1.07
N THR A 211 -7.31 15.07 0.56
CA THR A 211 -6.80 13.96 1.37
C THR A 211 -5.29 13.82 1.12
N LEU A 212 -4.51 13.92 2.19
CA LEU A 212 -3.05 13.83 2.22
C LEU A 212 -2.63 12.87 3.35
N HIS A 213 -3.17 11.66 3.34
CA HIS A 213 -2.79 10.64 4.31
C HIS A 213 -1.38 10.16 4.06
N GLU A 214 -0.59 10.00 5.14
CA GLU A 214 0.72 9.33 5.08
C GLU A 214 1.62 9.90 3.96
N THR A 215 1.67 11.23 3.89
CA THR A 215 2.57 12.01 3.02
C THR A 215 3.72 12.60 3.84
N ASN A 216 4.62 13.36 3.21
CA ASN A 216 5.69 14.08 3.90
C ASN A 216 5.38 15.57 4.10
N VAL A 217 4.13 15.98 3.89
CA VAL A 217 3.67 17.34 4.12
C VAL A 217 3.79 17.66 5.61
N ASP A 218 4.57 18.69 5.93
CA ASP A 218 4.78 19.17 7.30
C ASP A 218 4.24 20.58 7.55
N ASP A 219 3.94 21.34 6.49
CA ASP A 219 3.38 22.69 6.53
C ASP A 219 2.05 22.77 5.77
N VAL A 220 0.99 23.13 6.49
CA VAL A 220 -0.36 23.36 5.94
C VAL A 220 -0.70 24.83 5.73
N SER A 221 0.26 25.74 5.93
CA SER A 221 0.07 27.17 5.70
C SER A 221 -0.44 27.53 4.29
N PRO A 222 -0.07 26.81 3.20
CA PRO A 222 -0.62 27.07 1.86
C PRO A 222 -2.14 26.86 1.77
N LEU A 223 -2.73 26.08 2.67
CA LEU A 223 -4.16 25.79 2.65
C LEU A 223 -5.01 26.94 3.23
N ALA A 224 -4.41 27.88 3.96
CA ALA A 224 -5.11 28.92 4.71
C ALA A 224 -6.02 29.82 3.85
N ASN A 225 -5.70 29.99 2.56
CA ASN A 225 -6.45 30.82 1.61
C ASN A 225 -7.31 30.01 0.62
N THR A 226 -7.49 28.72 0.87
CA THR A 226 -8.31 27.83 0.04
C THR A 226 -9.78 27.82 0.48
N ASN A 227 -10.65 27.19 -0.29
CA ASN A 227 -12.05 26.95 0.10
C ASN A 227 -12.32 25.48 0.46
N ILE A 228 -11.31 24.76 0.94
CA ILE A 228 -11.44 23.37 1.36
C ILE A 228 -12.44 23.29 2.51
N SER A 229 -13.38 22.36 2.39
CA SER A 229 -14.39 22.07 3.42
C SER A 229 -14.19 20.75 4.14
N SER A 230 -13.53 19.78 3.50
CA SER A 230 -13.17 18.49 4.11
C SER A 230 -11.68 18.24 3.87
N LEU A 231 -10.93 18.04 4.95
CA LEU A 231 -9.48 17.90 4.94
C LEU A 231 -9.05 16.70 5.78
N GLU A 232 -8.25 15.83 5.20
CA GLU A 232 -7.78 14.61 5.85
C GLU A 232 -6.25 14.54 5.80
N LEU A 233 -5.63 14.45 6.98
CA LEU A 233 -4.18 14.60 7.19
C LEU A 233 -3.58 13.45 8.04
N LEU A 234 -4.29 12.32 8.19
CA LEU A 234 -3.85 11.15 8.98
C LEU A 234 -2.38 10.80 8.75
N GLY A 235 -1.59 10.71 9.81
CA GLY A 235 -0.22 10.19 9.78
C GLY A 235 0.80 11.02 8.98
N SER A 236 0.44 12.20 8.46
CA SER A 236 1.37 13.14 7.82
C SER A 236 2.06 14.03 8.87
N PRO A 237 3.36 14.32 8.78
CA PRO A 237 4.15 14.94 9.85
C PRO A 237 3.92 16.47 10.01
N ILE A 238 2.66 16.90 10.05
CA ILE A 238 2.23 18.30 10.13
C ILE A 238 2.76 18.94 11.40
N LYS A 239 3.61 19.96 11.30
CA LYS A 239 4.22 20.63 12.47
C LYS A 239 3.25 21.51 13.25
N SER A 240 2.28 22.12 12.57
CA SER A 240 1.30 23.00 13.20
C SER A 240 0.00 23.05 12.41
N TYR A 241 -1.12 23.02 13.14
CA TYR A 241 -2.46 23.16 12.59
C TYR A 241 -3.03 24.59 12.77
N GLU A 242 -2.24 25.53 13.31
CA GLU A 242 -2.68 26.93 13.48
C GLU A 242 -3.26 27.55 12.20
N PRO A 243 -2.67 27.36 10.99
CA PRO A 243 -3.20 27.98 9.77
C PRO A 243 -4.65 27.59 9.48
N LEU A 244 -5.06 26.37 9.87
CA LEU A 244 -6.40 25.85 9.62
C LEU A 244 -7.47 26.49 10.52
N THR A 245 -7.07 27.04 11.66
CA THR A 245 -8.00 27.70 12.60
C THR A 245 -8.71 28.91 11.99
N ARG A 246 -8.11 29.51 10.94
CA ARG A 246 -8.61 30.71 10.25
C ARG A 246 -9.42 30.40 8.99
N MET A 247 -9.52 29.13 8.60
CA MET A 247 -10.27 28.72 7.41
C MET A 247 -11.77 28.70 7.71
N ASP A 248 -12.53 29.67 7.19
CA ASP A 248 -13.98 29.73 7.36
C ASP A 248 -14.74 28.65 6.56
N SER A 249 -14.11 28.11 5.52
CA SER A 249 -14.69 27.05 4.68
C SER A 249 -14.61 25.66 5.32
N LEU A 250 -13.67 25.44 6.24
CA LEU A 250 -13.36 24.12 6.80
C LEU A 250 -14.50 23.65 7.72
N LYS A 251 -15.05 22.48 7.42
CA LYS A 251 -16.17 21.86 8.14
C LYS A 251 -15.80 20.52 8.75
N GLU A 252 -14.87 19.81 8.13
CA GLU A 252 -14.41 18.50 8.54
C GLU A 252 -12.88 18.47 8.50
N LEU A 253 -12.27 17.97 9.57
CA LEU A 253 -10.83 17.77 9.69
C LEU A 253 -10.56 16.45 10.40
N SER A 254 -9.78 15.59 9.75
CA SER A 254 -9.18 14.40 10.38
C SER A 254 -7.68 14.56 10.48
N ALA A 255 -7.14 14.52 11.70
CA ALA A 255 -5.72 14.69 12.00
C ALA A 255 -5.19 13.63 12.99
N SER A 256 -5.84 12.47 13.04
CA SER A 256 -5.38 11.30 13.80
C SER A 256 -3.93 10.93 13.43
N ASP A 257 -3.23 10.25 14.34
CA ASP A 257 -1.86 9.76 14.16
C ASP A 257 -0.82 10.88 13.92
N ASN A 258 -1.16 12.10 14.39
CA ASN A 258 -0.29 13.28 14.45
C ASN A 258 -0.25 13.85 15.88
N GLU A 259 -0.16 12.96 16.88
CA GLU A 259 -0.24 13.32 18.30
C GLU A 259 0.87 14.27 18.73
N MET A 260 2.05 14.19 18.09
CA MET A 260 3.18 15.07 18.38
C MET A 260 2.88 16.54 18.05
N SER A 261 1.92 16.79 17.17
CA SER A 261 1.47 18.11 16.74
C SER A 261 0.35 18.68 17.61
N TYR A 262 -0.07 17.93 18.63
CA TYR A 262 -1.10 18.36 19.56
C TYR A 262 -0.74 19.70 20.22
N ASP A 263 -1.68 20.65 20.15
CA ASP A 263 -1.60 21.95 20.79
C ASP A 263 -3.00 22.28 21.39
N PRO A 264 -3.10 22.52 22.71
CA PRO A 264 -4.39 22.73 23.37
C PRO A 264 -5.10 24.03 22.94
N GLU A 265 -4.36 25.07 22.54
CA GLU A 265 -4.96 26.32 22.07
C GLU A 265 -5.51 26.14 20.65
N VAL A 266 -4.77 25.45 19.79
CA VAL A 266 -5.21 25.11 18.43
C VAL A 266 -6.40 24.15 18.48
N GLU A 267 -6.39 23.14 19.34
CA GLU A 267 -7.52 22.24 19.56
C GLU A 267 -8.77 22.99 20.01
N ALA A 268 -8.65 23.89 20.99
CA ALA A 268 -9.79 24.69 21.43
C ALA A 268 -10.39 25.53 20.29
N ALA A 269 -9.54 26.13 19.45
CA ALA A 269 -9.97 26.90 18.28
C ALA A 269 -10.68 26.02 17.24
N LEU A 270 -10.14 24.84 16.95
CA LEU A 270 -10.72 23.89 15.99
C LEU A 270 -12.03 23.28 16.52
N ILE A 271 -12.14 22.93 17.80
CA ILE A 271 -13.39 22.47 18.41
C ILE A 271 -14.47 23.55 18.31
N SER A 272 -14.13 24.81 18.56
CA SER A 272 -15.09 25.92 18.45
C SER A 272 -15.62 26.08 17.02
N LYS A 273 -14.87 25.65 16.00
CA LYS A 273 -15.23 25.75 14.59
C LYS A 273 -15.94 24.50 14.09
N LEU A 274 -15.39 23.32 14.37
CA LEU A 274 -15.78 22.03 13.78
C LEU A 274 -16.75 21.24 14.68
N GLY A 275 -16.83 21.58 15.96
CA GLY A 275 -17.68 20.89 16.94
C GLY A 275 -17.05 19.62 17.55
N SER A 276 -15.88 19.19 17.06
CA SER A 276 -15.13 18.04 17.57
C SER A 276 -13.62 18.30 17.52
N SER A 277 -12.87 17.55 18.35
CA SER A 277 -11.41 17.55 18.24
C SER A 277 -11.00 16.77 16.98
N PRO A 278 -10.03 17.27 16.20
CA PRO A 278 -9.47 16.51 15.09
C PRO A 278 -8.44 15.46 15.54
N TRP A 279 -8.02 15.51 16.81
CA TRP A 279 -7.11 14.54 17.42
C TRP A 279 -7.86 13.45 18.19
N LYS A 280 -7.20 12.31 18.39
CA LYS A 280 -7.62 11.29 19.34
C LYS A 280 -7.59 11.84 20.77
N LYS A 281 -8.49 11.33 21.61
CA LYS A 281 -8.72 11.82 22.99
C LYS A 281 -7.46 11.79 23.87
N ASP A 282 -6.51 10.92 23.57
CA ASP A 282 -5.29 10.67 24.32
C ASP A 282 -4.03 11.29 23.69
N ALA A 283 -4.15 12.06 22.61
CA ALA A 283 -3.03 12.70 21.91
C ALA A 283 -2.11 13.48 22.85
N ALA A 284 -2.68 14.27 23.78
CA ALA A 284 -1.91 15.01 24.79
C ALA A 284 -1.04 14.09 25.67
N LYS A 285 -1.59 12.95 26.09
CA LYS A 285 -0.91 11.96 26.93
C LYS A 285 0.17 11.20 26.13
N ILE A 286 -0.13 10.85 24.89
CA ILE A 286 0.84 10.20 23.98
C ILE A 286 2.03 11.14 23.78
N LYS A 287 1.79 12.40 23.42
CA LYS A 287 2.83 13.41 23.25
C LYS A 287 3.69 13.57 24.50
N GLU A 288 3.07 13.72 25.67
CA GLU A 288 3.79 13.86 26.95
C GLU A 288 4.70 12.65 27.23
N LYS A 289 4.20 11.42 26.97
CA LYS A 289 4.99 10.19 27.13
C LYS A 289 6.20 10.17 26.21
N VAL A 290 6.02 10.43 24.91
CA VAL A 290 7.13 10.45 23.93
C VAL A 290 8.18 11.50 24.34
N GLN A 291 7.73 12.70 24.72
CA GLN A 291 8.62 13.77 25.17
C GLN A 291 9.38 13.42 26.45
N THR A 292 8.77 12.65 27.35
CA THR A 292 9.42 12.17 28.57
C THR A 292 10.51 11.17 28.22
N ILE A 293 10.19 10.16 27.39
CA ILE A 293 11.14 9.16 26.91
C ILE A 293 12.33 9.83 26.22
N ALA A 294 12.08 10.75 25.28
CA ALA A 294 13.12 11.45 24.54
C ALA A 294 14.09 12.19 25.48
N LYS A 295 13.60 12.82 26.55
CA LYS A 295 14.41 13.49 27.58
C LYS A 295 15.18 12.54 28.50
N GLU A 296 14.68 11.32 28.68
CA GLU A 296 15.34 10.31 29.51
C GLU A 296 16.49 9.63 28.75
N ILE A 297 16.33 9.41 27.45
CA ILE A 297 17.31 8.68 26.63
C ILE A 297 18.24 9.58 25.82
N THR A 298 17.94 10.88 25.70
CA THR A 298 18.80 11.85 25.02
C THR A 298 18.99 13.15 25.80
N ASP A 299 20.13 13.82 25.60
CA ASP A 299 20.34 15.18 26.08
C ASP A 299 21.13 16.04 25.07
N GLY A 300 21.27 17.33 25.38
CA GLY A 300 21.94 18.31 24.51
C GLY A 300 23.47 18.19 24.41
N SER A 301 24.09 17.33 25.22
CA SER A 301 25.53 17.03 25.16
C SER A 301 25.86 15.89 24.19
N MET A 302 24.88 15.05 23.86
CA MET A 302 25.02 13.95 22.92
C MET A 302 25.13 14.44 21.48
N THR A 303 26.03 13.81 20.72
CA THR A 303 26.12 13.91 19.26
C THR A 303 24.88 13.34 18.58
N GLU A 304 24.67 13.67 17.29
CA GLU A 304 23.58 13.09 16.49
C GLU A 304 23.64 11.55 16.51
N ARG A 305 24.85 10.99 16.37
CA ARG A 305 25.11 9.54 16.40
C ARG A 305 24.73 8.92 17.74
N GLU A 306 25.12 9.53 18.85
CA GLU A 306 24.78 9.04 20.18
C GLU A 306 23.27 9.07 20.43
N LYS A 307 22.58 10.12 19.99
CA LYS A 307 21.12 10.21 20.07
C LYS A 307 20.44 9.12 19.24
N ILE A 308 20.90 8.94 17.99
CA ILE A 308 20.38 7.91 17.10
C ILE A 308 20.54 6.54 17.76
N LYS A 309 21.74 6.23 18.28
CA LYS A 309 22.03 5.00 19.01
C LYS A 309 21.05 4.76 20.16
N ALA A 310 20.88 5.75 21.02
CA ALA A 310 20.08 5.63 22.23
C ALA A 310 18.61 5.40 21.91
N ILE A 311 18.08 6.10 20.91
CA ILE A 311 16.70 5.92 20.43
C ILE A 311 16.51 4.54 19.82
N THR A 312 17.43 4.09 18.95
CA THR A 312 17.35 2.75 18.34
C THR A 312 17.34 1.66 19.40
N LEU A 313 18.28 1.70 20.35
CA LEU A 313 18.36 0.73 21.43
C LEU A 313 17.13 0.75 22.34
N TYR A 314 16.60 1.93 22.65
CA TYR A 314 15.38 2.05 23.44
C TYR A 314 14.21 1.33 22.77
N ILE A 315 13.97 1.59 21.48
CA ILE A 315 12.87 0.98 20.73
C ILE A 315 13.04 -0.54 20.66
N MET A 316 14.24 -1.04 20.38
CA MET A 316 14.49 -2.49 20.35
C MET A 316 14.31 -3.16 21.71
N ASP A 317 14.66 -2.49 22.81
CA ASP A 317 14.47 -3.05 24.16
C ASP A 317 13.00 -3.03 24.60
N HIS A 318 12.21 -2.04 24.17
CA HIS A 318 10.85 -1.79 24.68
C HIS A 318 9.73 -2.25 23.75
N LEU A 319 9.95 -2.34 22.44
CA LEU A 319 8.93 -2.76 21.47
C LEU A 319 9.23 -4.17 20.95
N THR A 320 8.23 -5.03 20.90
CA THR A 320 8.34 -6.40 20.35
C THR A 320 7.46 -6.58 19.12
N TYR A 321 8.01 -7.19 18.07
CA TYR A 321 7.27 -7.42 16.84
C TYR A 321 6.15 -8.46 17.04
N ASP A 322 4.91 -8.10 16.68
CA ASP A 322 3.77 -8.98 16.87
C ASP A 322 3.49 -9.88 15.66
N TYR A 323 4.06 -11.09 15.66
CA TYR A 323 3.85 -12.09 14.61
C TYR A 323 2.42 -12.66 14.54
N ARG A 324 1.50 -12.31 15.47
CA ARG A 324 0.09 -12.75 15.40
C ARG A 324 -0.64 -12.17 14.18
N ILE A 325 -0.18 -11.05 13.64
CA ILE A 325 -0.73 -10.44 12.42
C ILE A 325 -0.80 -11.42 11.24
N ASN A 326 0.06 -12.43 11.21
CA ASN A 326 0.06 -13.44 10.14
C ASN A 326 -1.21 -14.32 10.13
N LYS A 327 -2.09 -14.14 11.11
CA LYS A 327 -3.32 -14.92 11.30
C LYS A 327 -4.53 -14.05 11.67
N ASP A 328 -4.37 -12.74 11.77
CA ASP A 328 -5.37 -11.81 12.31
C ASP A 328 -5.29 -10.46 11.59
N ASP A 329 -6.10 -10.28 10.55
CA ASP A 329 -6.13 -9.06 9.74
C ASP A 329 -6.72 -7.87 10.53
N ASP A 330 -7.64 -8.13 11.47
CA ASP A 330 -8.22 -7.08 12.34
C ASP A 330 -7.14 -6.47 13.24
N LEU A 331 -6.11 -7.24 13.59
CA LEU A 331 -4.98 -6.76 14.37
C LEU A 331 -4.10 -5.78 13.58
N ILE A 332 -3.95 -5.98 12.27
CA ILE A 332 -3.22 -5.05 11.39
C ILE A 332 -3.92 -3.69 11.37
N MET A 333 -5.25 -3.69 11.18
CA MET A 333 -6.04 -2.46 11.19
C MET A 333 -5.89 -1.71 12.52
N LYS A 334 -5.97 -2.42 13.65
CA LYS A 334 -5.75 -1.79 14.97
C LYS A 334 -4.39 -1.13 15.09
N TYR A 335 -3.33 -1.80 14.65
CA TYR A 335 -1.99 -1.23 14.70
C TYR A 335 -1.84 0.02 13.82
N ASN A 336 -2.46 0.00 12.64
CA ASN A 336 -2.46 1.14 11.72
C ASN A 336 -3.29 2.32 12.25
N ASP A 337 -4.39 2.04 12.95
CA ASP A 337 -5.31 3.04 13.50
C ASP A 337 -4.86 3.61 14.84
N HIS A 338 -3.79 3.10 15.46
CA HIS A 338 -3.35 3.47 16.81
C HIS A 338 -1.82 3.40 16.92
N GLN A 339 -1.13 4.14 16.05
CA GLN A 339 0.28 3.91 15.74
C GLN A 339 1.19 4.11 16.95
N LEU A 340 1.14 5.29 17.58
CA LEU A 340 1.94 5.61 18.76
C LEU A 340 1.38 5.00 20.05
N GLU A 341 0.06 4.81 20.15
CA GLU A 341 -0.56 4.19 21.33
C GLU A 341 0.00 2.77 21.52
N TYR A 342 -0.07 1.92 20.48
CA TYR A 342 0.45 0.57 20.55
C TYR A 342 1.98 0.51 20.65
N ALA A 343 2.69 1.44 20.00
CA ALA A 343 4.14 1.52 20.13
C ALA A 343 4.60 1.76 21.59
N LEU A 344 3.74 2.38 22.41
CA LEU A 344 3.97 2.64 23.83
C LEU A 344 3.37 1.54 24.76
N GLU A 345 2.85 0.44 24.19
CA GLU A 345 2.31 -0.74 24.90
C GLU A 345 3.13 -2.02 24.63
N ASP A 346 4.41 -1.85 24.29
CA ASP A 346 5.42 -2.90 24.13
C ASP A 346 5.23 -3.87 22.95
N LYS A 347 4.18 -3.71 22.13
CA LYS A 347 3.95 -4.54 20.93
C LYS A 347 3.51 -3.75 19.72
N GLY A 348 4.06 -4.09 18.56
CA GLY A 348 3.66 -3.46 17.32
C GLY A 348 4.14 -4.19 16.08
N ILE A 349 3.87 -3.58 14.94
CA ILE A 349 4.39 -3.96 13.62
C ILE A 349 5.20 -2.80 13.04
N CYS A 350 5.69 -2.93 11.81
CA CYS A 350 6.59 -1.94 11.19
C CYS A 350 6.12 -0.49 11.32
N ILE A 351 4.81 -0.22 11.21
CA ILE A 351 4.26 1.14 11.39
C ILE A 351 4.46 1.69 12.80
N ASN A 352 4.28 0.88 13.84
CA ASN A 352 4.44 1.32 15.23
C ASN A 352 5.90 1.63 15.54
N TYR A 353 6.83 0.79 15.05
CA TYR A 353 8.28 1.04 15.16
C TYR A 353 8.64 2.35 14.45
N ALA A 354 8.24 2.49 13.18
CA ALA A 354 8.62 3.63 12.36
C ALA A 354 8.06 4.95 12.92
N LYS A 355 6.83 4.94 13.45
CA LYS A 355 6.18 6.14 14.00
C LYS A 355 6.73 6.53 15.36
N LEU A 356 7.05 5.56 16.23
CA LEU A 356 7.74 5.85 17.49
C LEU A 356 9.16 6.39 17.25
N ALA A 357 9.88 5.80 16.30
CA ALA A 357 11.19 6.28 15.89
C ALA A 357 11.13 7.71 15.34
N GLN A 358 10.20 7.99 14.42
CA GLN A 358 9.98 9.34 13.88
C GLN A 358 9.72 10.35 15.00
N ALA A 359 8.84 10.00 15.96
CA ALA A 359 8.48 10.88 17.06
C ALA A 359 9.68 11.16 17.99
N LEU A 360 10.45 10.13 18.36
CA LEU A 360 11.63 10.26 19.22
C LEU A 360 12.78 11.00 18.53
N PHE A 361 13.07 10.71 17.26
CA PHE A 361 14.08 11.44 16.48
C PHE A 361 13.72 12.91 16.37
N THR A 362 12.45 13.22 16.08
CA THR A 362 11.96 14.60 15.99
C THR A 362 12.16 15.34 17.32
N GLU A 363 11.77 14.74 18.45
CA GLU A 363 11.97 15.33 19.79
C GLU A 363 13.45 15.47 20.17
N ALA A 364 14.31 14.59 19.68
CA ALA A 364 15.77 14.69 19.87
C ALA A 364 16.45 15.71 18.94
N GLY A 365 15.69 16.34 18.03
CA GLY A 365 16.16 17.32 17.06
C GLY A 365 16.87 16.70 15.84
N ILE A 366 16.61 15.43 15.55
CA ILE A 366 17.13 14.72 14.38
C ILE A 366 16.11 14.84 13.24
N GLU A 367 16.52 15.47 12.14
CA GLU A 367 15.70 15.54 10.93
C GLU A 367 15.48 14.14 10.37
N ASN A 368 14.22 13.77 10.14
CA ASN A 368 13.84 12.44 9.71
C ASN A 368 12.50 12.45 8.97
N TYR A 369 12.24 11.38 8.23
CA TYR A 369 10.95 11.14 7.59
C TYR A 369 10.62 9.64 7.58
N THR A 370 9.35 9.33 7.37
CA THR A 370 8.88 7.97 7.16
C THR A 370 8.92 7.63 5.68
N GLN A 371 9.42 6.44 5.40
CA GLN A 371 9.52 5.87 4.07
C GLN A 371 8.69 4.60 4.04
N MET A 372 7.87 4.40 3.02
CA MET A 372 7.03 3.20 2.95
C MET A 372 6.99 2.54 1.59
N SER A 373 6.54 1.30 1.63
CA SER A 373 6.19 0.46 0.50
C SER A 373 4.78 -0.09 0.67
N THR A 374 4.32 -0.86 -0.31
CA THR A 374 3.01 -1.54 -0.22
C THR A 374 2.87 -2.45 0.99
N THR A 375 3.98 -2.89 1.59
CA THR A 375 3.97 -3.91 2.67
C THR A 375 4.83 -3.56 3.87
N HIS A 376 5.58 -2.45 3.84
CA HIS A 376 6.57 -2.14 4.87
C HIS A 376 6.85 -0.65 4.98
N ILE A 377 7.12 -0.16 6.19
CA ILE A 377 7.44 1.23 6.50
C ILE A 377 8.65 1.28 7.43
N TRP A 378 9.54 2.23 7.18
CA TRP A 378 10.79 2.46 7.90
C TRP A 378 11.10 3.95 7.97
N ASN A 379 12.21 4.32 8.61
CA ASN A 379 12.63 5.72 8.71
C ASN A 379 13.82 5.99 7.81
N VAL A 380 13.95 7.25 7.40
CA VAL A 380 15.21 7.80 6.91
C VAL A 380 15.57 8.97 7.79
N ILE A 381 16.83 9.01 8.23
CA ILE A 381 17.33 9.99 9.19
C ILE A 381 18.51 10.75 8.61
N LYS A 382 18.62 12.03 8.96
CA LYS A 382 19.76 12.86 8.62
C LYS A 382 20.85 12.71 9.67
N LEU A 383 22.07 12.50 9.21
CA LEU A 383 23.25 12.37 10.04
C LEU A 383 24.44 13.03 9.33
N ASP A 384 25.12 13.94 10.01
CA ASP A 384 26.31 14.63 9.47
C ASP A 384 26.07 15.32 8.11
N GLY A 385 24.81 15.72 7.84
CA GLY A 385 24.39 16.40 6.60
C GLY A 385 23.91 15.49 5.47
N GLU A 386 24.08 14.17 5.60
CA GLU A 386 23.62 13.18 4.63
C GLU A 386 22.41 12.40 5.18
N TYR A 387 21.64 11.73 4.33
CA TYR A 387 20.47 10.95 4.74
C TYR A 387 20.76 9.46 4.66
N TYR A 388 20.15 8.71 5.58
CA TYR A 388 20.41 7.30 5.76
C TYR A 388 19.15 6.52 6.09
N SER A 389 18.91 5.44 5.35
CA SER A 389 17.85 4.49 5.68
C SER A 389 18.10 3.85 7.04
N HIS A 390 17.07 3.79 7.87
CA HIS A 390 17.11 3.32 9.24
C HIS A 390 15.86 2.51 9.56
N ASP A 391 15.97 1.19 9.47
CA ASP A 391 14.84 0.27 9.63
C ASP A 391 14.93 -0.52 10.94
N ILE A 392 14.41 0.08 12.01
CA ILE A 392 14.45 -0.51 13.36
C ILE A 392 13.67 -1.81 13.43
N THR A 393 12.60 -1.96 12.65
CA THR A 393 11.79 -3.18 12.65
C THR A 393 12.59 -4.37 12.15
N LEU A 394 13.31 -4.22 11.03
CA LEU A 394 14.17 -5.29 10.52
C LEU A 394 15.35 -5.56 11.46
N LEU A 395 15.92 -4.51 12.06
CA LEU A 395 16.98 -4.64 13.06
C LEU A 395 16.53 -5.41 14.31
N ASP A 396 15.28 -5.25 14.74
CA ASP A 396 14.73 -5.99 15.88
C ASP A 396 14.36 -7.44 15.51
N MET A 397 13.67 -7.66 14.38
CA MET A 397 13.22 -9.00 13.98
C MET A 397 14.37 -9.99 13.69
N ASP A 398 15.53 -9.49 13.24
CA ASP A 398 16.69 -10.36 13.03
C ASP A 398 17.38 -10.76 14.35
N ASN A 399 17.16 -10.02 15.46
CA ASN A 399 17.66 -10.36 16.81
C ASN A 399 16.88 -11.50 17.45
N ASP A 400 15.61 -11.68 17.07
CA ASP A 400 14.77 -12.77 17.57
C ASP A 400 15.13 -14.15 16.98
N LYS A 401 16.07 -14.23 16.01
CA LYS A 401 16.49 -15.48 15.37
C LYS A 401 17.81 -15.98 15.97
N GLU A 402 17.75 -16.92 16.91
CA GLU A 402 18.94 -17.66 17.37
C GLU A 402 19.70 -18.26 16.16
N GLY A 403 20.93 -17.79 15.93
CA GLY A 403 21.81 -18.32 14.89
C GLY A 403 21.58 -17.77 13.48
N SER A 404 20.94 -16.61 13.32
CA SER A 404 21.00 -15.88 12.05
C SER A 404 22.45 -15.42 11.79
N ASP A 405 23.00 -15.82 10.64
CA ASP A 405 24.34 -15.37 10.23
C ASP A 405 24.39 -13.83 10.28
N ALA A 406 25.48 -13.28 10.82
CA ALA A 406 25.78 -11.84 10.93
C ALA A 406 25.80 -11.07 9.57
N VAL A 407 25.32 -11.69 8.49
CA VAL A 407 25.38 -11.23 7.10
C VAL A 407 24.17 -10.37 6.70
N CYS A 408 23.02 -10.46 7.39
CA CYS A 408 21.82 -9.65 7.04
C CYS A 408 21.78 -8.26 7.71
N TRP A 409 22.62 -8.01 8.72
CA TRP A 409 22.56 -6.83 9.58
C TRP A 409 23.03 -5.53 8.91
N ASN A 410 23.95 -5.65 7.96
CA ASN A 410 24.57 -4.52 7.24
C ASN A 410 23.67 -3.93 6.13
N LEU A 411 22.47 -4.48 5.92
CA LEU A 411 21.57 -4.07 4.83
C LEU A 411 20.50 -3.05 5.27
N TYR A 412 20.37 -2.78 6.58
CA TYR A 412 19.19 -2.08 7.13
C TYR A 412 19.52 -0.95 8.13
N TYR A 413 20.79 -0.83 8.56
CA TYR A 413 21.26 0.20 9.50
C TYR A 413 22.13 1.25 8.79
N LEU A 414 21.70 2.51 8.81
CA LEU A 414 22.43 3.65 8.26
C LEU A 414 22.95 3.41 6.83
N CYS A 415 22.14 2.81 5.97
CA CYS A 415 22.49 2.66 4.57
C CYS A 415 22.36 4.02 3.88
N LYS A 416 23.43 4.49 3.23
CA LYS A 416 23.42 5.81 2.58
C LYS A 416 22.23 5.89 1.62
N TRP A 417 21.40 6.91 1.83
CA TRP A 417 20.26 7.21 1.00
C TRP A 417 20.62 8.44 0.16
N ASP A 418 20.82 8.24 -1.15
CA ASP A 418 21.04 9.37 -2.05
C ASP A 418 19.70 9.95 -2.48
N LYS A 419 19.41 11.17 -2.01
CA LYS A 419 18.26 11.94 -2.48
C LYS A 419 18.31 12.13 -4.00
N ASN A 420 19.47 12.18 -4.63
CA ASN A 420 19.60 12.41 -6.08
C ASN A 420 19.33 11.16 -6.94
N ASP A 421 19.40 9.95 -6.36
CA ASP A 421 18.91 8.73 -7.01
C ASP A 421 17.36 8.67 -6.95
N PHE A 422 16.76 9.39 -5.99
CA PHE A 422 15.31 9.51 -5.78
C PHE A 422 14.87 10.99 -5.57
N PRO A 423 15.16 11.90 -6.53
CA PRO A 423 15.19 13.36 -6.32
C PRO A 423 13.84 13.99 -6.04
N GLU A 424 12.76 13.30 -6.39
CA GLU A 424 11.39 13.78 -6.26
C GLU A 424 10.50 12.75 -5.53
N SER A 425 11.06 11.79 -4.78
CA SER A 425 10.22 10.82 -4.06
C SER A 425 10.87 10.23 -2.80
N PRO A 426 10.37 10.59 -1.61
CA PRO A 426 10.47 9.75 -0.42
C PRO A 426 9.49 8.57 -0.47
N ILE A 427 8.98 8.14 -1.64
CA ILE A 427 8.33 6.84 -1.88
C ILE A 427 8.83 6.19 -3.17
N PRO A 428 9.93 5.43 -3.11
CA PRO A 428 10.19 4.41 -4.09
C PRO A 428 9.90 3.05 -3.44
N SER A 429 8.66 2.56 -3.56
CA SER A 429 8.32 1.22 -3.09
C SER A 429 8.59 0.15 -4.15
N GLN A 430 8.32 0.46 -5.41
CA GLN A 430 8.55 -0.46 -6.52
C GLN A 430 9.94 -0.25 -7.13
N LEU A 431 10.29 0.99 -7.49
CA LEU A 431 11.57 1.28 -8.15
C LEU A 431 12.78 1.01 -7.24
N TYR A 432 12.73 1.33 -5.94
CA TYR A 432 13.80 0.98 -4.99
C TYR A 432 13.96 -0.52 -4.85
N ASN A 433 12.85 -1.27 -4.73
CA ASN A 433 12.90 -2.73 -4.61
C ASN A 433 13.40 -3.37 -5.91
N GLU A 434 13.00 -2.87 -7.08
CA GLU A 434 13.46 -3.33 -8.38
C GLU A 434 14.94 -2.98 -8.64
N LEU A 435 15.40 -1.79 -8.27
CA LEU A 435 16.81 -1.40 -8.38
C LEU A 435 17.69 -2.15 -7.36
N ARG A 436 17.20 -2.37 -6.13
CA ARG A 436 17.83 -3.23 -5.12
C ARG A 436 18.01 -4.66 -5.64
N GLU A 437 16.99 -5.22 -6.29
CA GLU A 437 17.05 -6.57 -6.87
C GLU A 437 17.92 -6.67 -8.14
N LYS A 438 17.98 -5.59 -8.94
CA LYS A 438 18.64 -5.57 -10.25
C LYS A 438 20.11 -5.15 -10.21
N GLU A 439 20.45 -4.17 -9.37
CA GLU A 439 21.76 -3.51 -9.41
C GLU A 439 22.62 -3.84 -8.18
N GLY A 440 22.07 -4.46 -7.12
CA GLY A 440 22.83 -4.92 -5.96
C GLY A 440 23.53 -3.80 -5.16
N PHE A 441 23.08 -2.55 -5.29
CA PHE A 441 23.70 -1.41 -4.62
C PHE A 441 23.44 -1.40 -3.12
N PHE A 442 24.53 -1.41 -2.36
CA PHE A 442 24.79 -0.38 -1.35
C PHE A 442 26.28 -0.01 -1.47
N GLU A 443 26.60 1.25 -1.79
CA GLU A 443 27.90 1.81 -1.39
C GLU A 443 27.81 2.02 0.12
N PHE A 444 28.44 1.09 0.85
CA PHE A 444 28.68 1.20 2.28
C PHE A 444 29.27 2.57 2.59
N THR A 445 28.96 3.12 3.75
CA THR A 445 29.82 4.16 4.29
C THR A 445 31.21 3.53 4.39
N THR A 446 32.20 4.15 3.74
CA THR A 446 33.60 3.71 3.88
C THR A 446 34.19 4.23 5.19
N ASP A 447 33.36 4.52 6.19
CA ASP A 447 33.77 5.11 7.46
C ASP A 447 34.05 4.00 8.49
N PRO A 448 35.32 3.78 8.88
CA PRO A 448 35.68 2.77 9.87
C PRO A 448 35.06 2.98 11.26
N ASP A 449 34.55 4.19 11.55
CA ASP A 449 33.86 4.46 12.81
C ASP A 449 32.39 3.96 12.80
N ASP A 450 31.79 3.70 11.64
CA ASP A 450 30.47 3.07 11.52
C ASP A 450 30.53 1.57 11.87
N ASP A 451 31.62 0.88 11.48
CA ASP A 451 31.89 -0.52 11.89
C ASP A 451 32.10 -0.64 13.42
N LYS A 452 32.74 0.35 14.04
CA LYS A 452 32.92 0.42 15.50
C LYS A 452 31.60 0.69 16.23
N PHE A 453 30.78 1.56 15.67
CA PHE A 453 29.47 1.90 16.23
C PHE A 453 28.51 0.69 16.15
N TYR A 454 28.60 -0.11 15.10
CA TYR A 454 27.97 -1.43 14.97
C TYR A 454 28.42 -2.41 16.06
N ASP A 455 29.73 -2.51 16.32
CA ASP A 455 30.26 -3.36 17.40
C ASP A 455 29.77 -2.92 18.79
N GLU A 456 29.52 -1.63 19.01
CA GLU A 456 28.98 -1.13 20.28
C GLU A 456 27.45 -1.28 20.42
N LEU A 457 26.70 -1.43 19.32
CA LEU A 457 25.26 -1.74 19.35
C LEU A 457 25.00 -3.22 19.60
N THR A 458 25.85 -4.10 19.06
CA THR A 458 25.71 -5.56 19.11
C THR A 458 26.27 -6.19 20.39
N THR A 459 26.96 -5.42 21.23
CA THR A 459 27.56 -5.89 22.50
C THR A 459 26.75 -5.50 23.75
N VAL A 460 25.67 -4.72 23.60
CA VAL A 460 24.73 -4.41 24.68
C VAL A 460 23.72 -5.55 24.78
N PRO A 461 23.65 -6.29 25.90
CA PRO A 461 22.60 -7.30 26.08
C PRO A 461 21.25 -6.60 26.11
N VAL A 462 20.38 -6.87 25.14
CA VAL A 462 18.96 -6.46 25.21
C VAL A 462 18.34 -7.17 26.40
N SER A 463 17.80 -6.43 27.35
CA SER A 463 17.40 -6.95 28.66
C SER A 463 15.96 -7.47 28.67
N ARG A 464 15.56 -8.24 27.66
CA ARG A 464 14.22 -8.85 27.64
C ARG A 464 14.17 -9.98 28.69
N GLU A 465 13.56 -9.74 29.84
CA GLU A 465 13.09 -10.83 30.69
C GLU A 465 12.06 -11.63 29.89
N THR A 466 12.46 -12.79 29.37
CA THR A 466 11.55 -13.76 28.77
C THR A 466 10.58 -14.25 29.83
N THR A 467 9.45 -13.58 30.02
CA THR A 467 8.33 -14.16 30.78
C THR A 467 7.63 -15.21 29.92
N GLY A 468 8.25 -16.38 29.87
CA GLY A 468 7.62 -17.71 29.88
C GLY A 468 6.73 -18.11 28.70
N VAL A 469 7.30 -18.87 27.76
CA VAL A 469 6.72 -20.15 27.31
C VAL A 469 7.85 -21.14 26.98
N THR A 470 8.43 -21.77 28.00
CA THR A 470 9.12 -23.06 27.85
C THR A 470 8.09 -24.20 27.93
N ALA A 471 7.69 -24.76 26.79
CA ALA A 471 7.18 -26.14 26.59
C ALA A 471 6.61 -26.25 25.17
N ALA A 472 7.00 -27.15 24.27
CA ALA A 472 7.83 -28.35 24.35
C ALA A 472 8.45 -28.61 22.97
N LEU A 473 9.78 -28.65 22.90
CA LEU A 473 10.52 -29.24 21.80
C LEU A 473 10.90 -30.67 22.24
N GLU A 474 10.05 -31.64 21.94
CA GLU A 474 10.49 -33.04 21.88
C GLU A 474 10.98 -33.35 20.47
N THR A 475 12.20 -33.86 20.46
CA THR A 475 13.06 -34.20 19.34
C THR A 475 12.42 -35.21 18.37
N SER A 476 12.47 -34.92 17.07
CA SER A 476 12.76 -35.97 16.09
C SER A 476 13.66 -35.43 14.98
N SER A 477 14.85 -36.01 14.94
CA SER A 477 15.90 -35.78 13.96
C SER A 477 15.43 -36.13 12.55
N GLY A 478 15.44 -35.15 11.65
CA GLY A 478 15.26 -35.34 10.22
C GLY A 478 15.68 -34.09 9.47
N SER A 479 16.83 -34.14 8.79
CA SER A 479 17.39 -33.05 8.00
C SER A 479 16.35 -32.39 7.09
N ARG A 480 16.23 -31.06 7.12
CA ARG A 480 15.65 -30.29 6.00
C ARG A 480 16.07 -28.81 6.03
N ALA A 481 16.74 -28.45 4.94
CA ALA A 481 16.98 -27.14 4.33
C ALA A 481 16.38 -25.89 5.00
N ASN A 482 17.27 -24.93 5.22
CA ASN A 482 17.01 -23.51 5.50
C ASN A 482 15.81 -23.00 4.69
N LYS A 483 14.79 -22.53 5.41
CA LYS A 483 13.75 -21.65 4.86
C LYS A 483 13.85 -20.32 5.59
N ALA A 484 14.35 -19.31 4.90
CA ALA A 484 14.14 -17.93 5.29
C ALA A 484 12.63 -17.67 5.33
N VAL A 485 12.15 -17.10 6.44
CA VAL A 485 10.77 -16.64 6.58
C VAL A 485 10.78 -15.16 6.22
N ILE A 486 10.23 -14.88 5.05
CA ILE A 486 10.03 -13.55 4.48
C ILE A 486 8.75 -12.98 5.10
N CYS A 487 8.77 -11.72 5.52
CA CYS A 487 7.56 -10.95 5.82
C CYS A 487 6.59 -11.07 4.63
N GLY A 488 5.52 -11.82 4.82
CA GLY A 488 4.33 -11.84 3.96
C GLY A 488 4.54 -11.77 2.45
N PHE A 489 5.16 -12.77 1.82
CA PHE A 489 4.83 -13.05 0.43
C PHE A 489 3.50 -13.82 0.38
N ILE A 490 2.51 -13.25 -0.30
CA ILE A 490 1.81 -14.02 -1.33
C ILE A 490 2.36 -13.59 -2.69
N ALA A 491 3.62 -13.96 -2.96
CA ALA A 491 4.00 -14.39 -4.29
C ALA A 491 3.68 -15.90 -4.34
N ALA A 492 2.56 -16.27 -4.96
CA ALA A 492 2.33 -17.65 -5.34
C ALA A 492 3.18 -18.00 -6.58
N ALA A 493 4.51 -18.00 -6.43
CA ALA A 493 5.38 -18.76 -7.32
C ALA A 493 5.31 -20.23 -6.93
N ILE A 494 4.26 -20.95 -7.38
CA ILE A 494 4.22 -22.40 -7.26
C ILE A 494 5.05 -23.01 -8.39
N VAL A 495 6.32 -23.29 -8.12
CA VAL A 495 7.08 -24.33 -8.82
C VAL A 495 6.58 -25.69 -8.31
N ILE A 496 5.74 -26.38 -9.07
CA ILE A 496 5.36 -27.76 -8.77
C ILE A 496 6.51 -28.70 -9.19
N VAL A 497 7.33 -29.12 -8.22
CA VAL A 497 8.08 -30.37 -8.34
C VAL A 497 7.09 -31.52 -8.17
N ALA A 498 6.87 -32.28 -9.23
CA ALA A 498 5.97 -33.41 -9.25
C ALA A 498 6.53 -34.60 -8.45
N THR A 499 5.99 -34.85 -7.26
CA THR A 499 5.99 -36.22 -6.69
C THR A 499 4.62 -36.84 -6.95
N VAL A 500 4.58 -37.73 -7.94
CA VAL A 500 3.44 -38.57 -8.27
C VAL A 500 3.19 -39.56 -7.14
N THR A 501 2.08 -39.40 -6.41
CA THR A 501 1.49 -40.50 -5.64
C THR A 501 0.28 -41.00 -6.42
N VAL A 502 0.44 -42.14 -7.10
CA VAL A 502 -0.63 -42.83 -7.81
C VAL A 502 -1.62 -43.38 -6.79
N VAL A 503 -2.77 -42.73 -6.63
CA VAL A 503 -3.93 -43.36 -5.97
C VAL A 503 -4.64 -44.19 -7.03
N VAL A 504 -4.41 -45.51 -6.99
CA VAL A 504 -5.13 -46.50 -7.80
C VAL A 504 -6.57 -46.60 -7.29
N ILE A 505 -7.50 -45.91 -7.94
CA ILE A 505 -8.93 -46.16 -7.74
C ILE A 505 -9.32 -47.40 -8.54
N LYS A 506 -9.48 -48.54 -7.85
CA LYS A 506 -10.05 -49.77 -8.41
C LYS A 506 -11.51 -49.52 -8.83
N LYS A 507 -11.77 -49.48 -10.14
CA LYS A 507 -13.13 -49.57 -10.70
C LYS A 507 -13.80 -50.87 -10.23
N LYS A 508 -14.89 -50.78 -9.47
CA LYS A 508 -15.83 -51.90 -9.29
C LYS A 508 -16.56 -52.12 -10.62
N LYS A 509 -16.41 -53.31 -11.19
CA LYS A 509 -17.17 -53.80 -12.36
C LYS A 509 -18.66 -53.87 -12.02
N GLN A 510 -19.50 -53.26 -12.84
CA GLN A 510 -20.89 -53.70 -13.01
C GLN A 510 -20.91 -55.01 -13.82
N PRO A 511 -21.74 -56.00 -13.48
CA PRO A 511 -22.07 -57.09 -14.37
C PRO A 511 -23.25 -56.71 -15.29
N THR A 512 -23.15 -57.13 -16.55
CA THR A 512 -24.18 -57.04 -17.59
C THR A 512 -24.95 -58.36 -17.73
N ALA A 513 -26.16 -58.23 -18.30
CA ALA A 513 -27.07 -59.24 -18.86
C ALA A 513 -27.96 -59.98 -17.84
N GLU A 514 -29.25 -60.27 -18.05
CA GLU A 514 -30.16 -60.13 -19.20
C GLU A 514 -31.60 -60.44 -18.73
N ALA A 515 -32.58 -59.84 -19.41
CA ALA A 515 -33.93 -60.33 -19.77
C ALA A 515 -35.02 -60.72 -18.73
N GLU A 516 -36.25 -60.35 -19.14
CA GLU A 516 -37.57 -60.95 -18.86
C GLU A 516 -38.48 -60.34 -17.76
N ASN A 517 -39.40 -59.49 -18.24
CA ASN A 517 -40.86 -59.67 -18.27
C ASN A 517 -41.71 -59.61 -16.97
N LYS A 518 -42.85 -58.91 -17.10
CA LYS A 518 -44.10 -58.93 -16.30
C LYS A 518 -44.05 -58.21 -14.93
N SER A 519 -44.73 -57.07 -14.79
CA SER A 519 -46.18 -56.85 -14.55
C SER A 519 -46.51 -56.69 -13.07
N ASP A 520 -47.28 -55.64 -12.79
CA ASP A 520 -48.24 -55.50 -11.69
C ASP A 520 -47.78 -55.16 -10.25
N ILE A 521 -48.47 -54.11 -9.74
CA ILE A 521 -48.95 -53.89 -8.34
C ILE A 521 -47.84 -53.72 -7.30
N GLY A 522 -47.77 -52.72 -6.42
CA GLY A 522 -48.74 -51.82 -5.81
C GLY A 522 -48.21 -51.51 -4.39
N GLU A 523 -48.64 -50.39 -3.80
CA GLU A 523 -48.57 -50.02 -2.36
C GLU A 523 -47.16 -49.79 -1.74
N LYS A 524 -46.84 -48.56 -1.32
CA LYS A 524 -47.19 -47.84 -0.07
C LYS A 524 -46.47 -48.35 1.20
N SER A 525 -45.92 -47.35 1.92
CA SER A 525 -45.56 -47.28 3.36
C SER A 525 -44.42 -48.19 3.83
N GLU A 526 -43.48 -47.75 4.67
CA GLU A 526 -43.36 -46.58 5.58
C GLU A 526 -42.01 -45.87 5.46
#